data_AF-A0A1F6CYC6-F1
#
_entry.id   AF-A0A1F6CYC6-F1
#
_cell.length_a   1.000
_cell.length_b   1.000
_cell.length_c   1.000
_cell.angle_alpha   90.00
_cell.angle_beta   90.00
_cell.angle_gamma   90.00
#
_symmetry.space_group_name_H-M   'P 1'
#
loop_
_entity.id
_entity.type
_entity.pdbx_description
1 polymer ?
#
loop_
_entity_poly.entity_id
_entity_poly.type
_entity_poly.pdbx_seq_one_letter_code
_entity_poly.pdbx_strand_id
1 'polypeptide(L)' 'MAKTVARMTREELQEMIETSIEQKLLEILGDPDEGLSIRKSVRDRLLRQKKGVKAGERGQPFDKVVRRLGLE' A
#
# COMPACT_ATOMS: atom_id res chain seq x y z
N MET A 1 -14.44 25.16 -18.70
CA MET A 1 -13.19 25.11 -19.49
C MET A 1 -12.66 23.69 -19.42
N ALA A 2 -12.47 23.02 -20.56
CA ALA A 2 -11.87 21.69 -20.58
C ALA A 2 -10.38 21.80 -20.24
N LYS A 3 -9.91 21.04 -19.25
CA LYS A 3 -8.48 20.92 -18.94
C LYS A 3 -7.85 20.09 -20.06
N THR A 4 -6.90 20.66 -20.80
CA THR A 4 -6.26 19.99 -21.93
C THR A 4 -5.24 18.95 -21.46
N VAL A 5 -5.35 17.73 -21.98
CA VAL A 5 -4.44 16.60 -21.73
C VAL A 5 -3.13 16.73 -22.52
N ALA A 6 -3.11 17.63 -23.52
CA ALA A 6 -2.00 17.79 -24.47
C ALA A 6 -0.65 18.27 -23.87
N ARG A 7 -0.57 18.57 -22.57
CA ARG A 7 0.66 19.01 -21.89
C ARG A 7 1.34 17.89 -21.08
N MET A 8 1.08 16.63 -21.43
CA MET A 8 1.71 15.48 -20.77
C MET A 8 2.91 14.96 -21.56
N THR A 9 3.91 14.45 -20.86
CA THR A 9 4.95 13.61 -21.47
C THR A 9 4.37 12.25 -21.88
N ARG A 10 5.15 11.46 -22.62
CA ARG A 10 4.77 10.10 -22.99
C ARG A 10 4.62 9.22 -21.75
N GLU A 11 5.54 9.39 -20.80
CA GLU A 11 5.59 8.63 -19.54
C GLU A 11 4.38 8.96 -18.68
N GLU A 12 4.03 10.24 -18.54
CA GLU A 12 2.85 10.68 -17.80
C GLU A 12 1.56 10.13 -18.44
N LEU A 13 1.48 10.12 -19.77
CA LEU A 13 0.33 9.57 -20.48
C LEU A 13 0.22 8.05 -20.26
N GLN A 14 1.34 7.34 -20.29
CA GLN A 14 1.37 5.91 -20.04
C GLN A 14 0.94 5.58 -18.60
N GLU A 15 1.48 6.29 -17.60
CA GLU A 15 1.13 6.11 -16.19
C GLU A 15 -0.37 6.38 -15.94
N MET A 16 -0.93 7.42 -16.57
CA MET A 16 -2.36 7.70 -16.49
C MET A 16 -3.21 6.55 -17.04
N ILE A 17 -2.80 5.97 -18.18
CA ILE A 17 -3.50 4.84 -18.78
C ILE A 17 -3.39 3.60 -17.88
N GLU A 18 -2.19 3.27 -17.39
CA GLU A 18 -1.95 2.13 -16.50
C GLU A 18 -2.81 2.23 -15.23
N THR A 19 -2.83 3.40 -14.59
CA THR A 19 -3.65 3.67 -13.40
C THR A 19 -5.14 3.52 -13.71
N SER A 20 -5.59 4.03 -14.86
CA SER A 20 -7.00 3.92 -15.27
C SER A 20 -7.42 2.47 -15.53
N ILE A 21 -6.52 1.67 -16.12
CA ILE A 21 -6.75 0.25 -16.37
C ILE A 21 -6.79 -0.51 -15.04
N GLU A 22 -5.84 -0.28 -14.15
CA GLU A 22 -5.82 -0.91 -12.82
C GLU A 22 -7.11 -0.62 -12.06
N GLN A 23 -7.56 0.64 -12.06
CA GLN A 23 -8.84 1.01 -11.45
C GLN A 23 -10.01 0.23 -12.07
N LYS A 24 -10.09 0.13 -13.41
CA LYS A 24 -11.17 -0.63 -14.07
C LYS A 24 -11.09 -2.12 -13.82
N LEU A 25 -9.89 -2.69 -13.71
CA LEU A 25 -9.73 -4.09 -13.34
C LEU A 25 -10.22 -4.36 -11.92
N LEU A 26 -9.90 -3.49 -10.95
CA LEU A 26 -10.42 -3.58 -9.59
C LEU A 26 -11.95 -3.43 -9.54
N GLU A 27 -12.52 -2.51 -10.32
CA GLU A 27 -13.98 -2.35 -10.40
C GLU A 27 -14.70 -3.59 -10.97
N ILE A 28 -14.07 -4.30 -11.91
CA ILE A 28 -14.68 -5.46 -12.58
C ILE A 28 -14.44 -6.77 -11.81
N LEU A 29 -13.22 -6.96 -11.32
CA LEU A 29 -12.78 -8.21 -10.70
C LEU A 29 -12.93 -8.20 -9.17
N GLY A 30 -13.07 -7.02 -8.56
CA GLY A 30 -13.15 -6.85 -7.11
C GLY A 30 -11.78 -6.85 -6.44
N ASP A 31 -11.79 -6.82 -5.11
CA ASP A 31 -10.58 -6.96 -4.31
C ASP A 31 -10.10 -8.41 -4.38
N PRO A 32 -8.89 -8.69 -4.90
CA PRO A 32 -8.37 -10.05 -5.00
C PRO A 32 -8.18 -10.72 -3.64
N ASP A 33 -8.07 -9.93 -2.57
CA ASP A 33 -7.96 -10.42 -1.20
C ASP A 33 -9.33 -10.60 -0.50
N GLU A 34 -10.44 -10.28 -1.17
CA GLU A 34 -11.79 -10.40 -0.60
C GLU A 34 -12.08 -11.85 -0.17
N GLY A 35 -12.58 -12.02 1.06
CA GLY A 35 -12.87 -13.33 1.64
C GLY A 35 -11.64 -14.12 2.11
N LEU A 36 -10.41 -13.65 1.86
CA LEU A 36 -9.21 -14.30 2.38
C LEU A 36 -9.02 -14.02 3.88
N SER A 37 -8.58 -15.06 4.60
CA SER A 37 -8.23 -14.93 6.01
C SER A 37 -6.74 -14.59 6.18
N ILE A 38 -6.43 -13.69 7.10
CA ILE A 38 -5.05 -13.41 7.49
C ILE A 38 -4.38 -14.69 7.98
N ARG A 39 -3.19 -14.99 7.45
CA ARG A 39 -2.36 -16.12 7.90
C ARG A 39 -2.17 -16.08 9.41
N LYS A 40 -2.34 -17.23 10.08
CA LYS A 40 -2.24 -17.36 11.55
C LYS A 40 -0.97 -16.70 12.12
N SER A 41 0.18 -16.90 11.50
CA SER A 41 1.46 -16.32 11.92
C SER A 41 1.45 -14.79 11.93
N VAL A 42 0.84 -14.18 10.92
CA VAL A 42 0.70 -12.72 10.79
C VAL A 42 -0.28 -12.20 11.84
N ARG A 43 -1.45 -12.83 11.96
CA ARG A 43 -2.47 -12.45 12.96
C ARG A 43 -1.90 -12.51 14.38
N ASP A 44 -1.24 -13.61 14.74
CA ASP A 44 -0.71 -13.81 16.09
C ASP A 44 0.40 -12.78 16.40
N ARG A 45 1.22 -12.41 15.40
CA ARG A 45 2.20 -11.33 15.52
C ARG A 45 1.53 -9.97 15.78
N LEU A 46 0.50 -9.62 15.00
CA LEU A 46 -0.25 -8.38 15.16
C LEU A 46 -0.94 -8.30 16.53
N LEU A 47 -1.50 -9.41 17.01
CA LEU A 47 -2.11 -9.46 18.34
C LEU A 47 -1.09 -9.22 19.46
N ARG A 48 0.14 -9.76 19.34
CA ARG A 48 1.23 -9.47 20.29
C ARG A 48 1.62 -7.99 20.25
N GLN A 49 1.80 -7.42 19.06
CA GLN A 49 2.13 -6.00 18.89
C GLN A 49 1.04 -5.10 19.49
N LYS A 50 -0.24 -5.41 19.25
CA LYS A 50 -1.38 -4.68 19.82
C LYS A 50 -1.34 -4.68 21.35
N LYS A 51 -0.98 -5.81 21.98
CA LYS A 51 -0.83 -5.91 23.44
C LYS A 51 0.34 -5.06 23.94
N GLY A 52 1.50 -5.12 23.29
CA GLY A 52 2.68 -4.31 23.66
C GLY A 52 2.39 -2.81 23.58
N VAL A 53 1.75 -2.36 22.49
CA VAL A 53 1.36 -0.95 22.32
C VAL A 53 0.39 -0.50 23.42
N LYS A 54 -0.58 -1.35 23.78
CA LYS A 54 -1.50 -1.09 24.89
C LYS A 54 -0.79 -1.03 26.24
N ALA A 55 0.29 -1.80 26.42
CA ALA A 55 1.15 -1.76 27.60
C ALA A 55 2.11 -0.55 27.63
N GLY A 56 2.11 0.29 26.59
CA GLY A 56 2.95 1.49 26.51
C GLY A 56 4.23 1.29 25.68
N GLU A 57 4.48 0.10 25.16
CA GLU A 57 5.60 -0.12 24.24
C GLU A 57 5.40 0.72 22.96
N ARG A 58 6.49 1.28 22.44
CA ARG A 58 6.50 2.02 21.18
C ARG A 58 7.42 1.34 20.19
N GLY A 59 7.04 1.44 18.92
CA GLY A 59 7.84 0.92 17.83
C GLY A 59 9.13 1.70 17.63
N GLN A 60 9.91 1.25 16.65
CA GLN A 60 11.12 1.96 16.24
C GLN A 60 10.75 3.12 15.30
N PRO A 61 11.46 4.25 15.40
CA PRO A 61 11.39 5.31 14.41
C PRO A 61 11.62 4.78 12.99
N PHE A 62 10.86 5.29 12.02
CA PHE A 62 10.87 4.80 10.63
C PHE A 62 12.26 4.94 9.99
N ASP A 63 12.91 6.09 10.17
CA ASP A 63 14.28 6.38 9.72
C ASP A 63 15.29 5.31 10.16
N LYS A 64 15.20 4.87 11.42
CA LYS A 64 16.09 3.81 11.95
C LYS A 64 15.82 2.45 11.29
N VAL A 65 14.57 2.17 10.94
CA VAL A 65 14.19 0.92 10.27
C VAL A 65 14.69 0.91 8.83
N VAL A 66 14.49 2.00 8.09
CA VAL A 66 14.94 2.15 6.70
C VAL A 66 16.46 1.96 6.60
N ARG A 67 17.23 2.64 7.46
CA ARG A 67 18.70 2.48 7.56
C ARG A 67 19.14 1.05 7.78
N ARG A 68 18.54 0.39 8.77
CA ARG A 68 18.91 -1.00 9.13
C ARG A 68 18.62 -1.97 7.99
N LEU A 69 17.58 -1.71 7.21
CA LEU A 69 17.17 -2.58 6.11
C LEU A 69 17.85 -2.22 4.77
N GLY A 70 18.64 -1.14 4.72
CA GLY A 70 19.30 -0.69 3.49
C GLY A 70 18.31 -0.22 2.41
N LEU A 71 17.22 0.42 2.83
CA LEU A 71 16.15 0.91 1.96
C LEU A 71 16.23 2.44 1.72
N GLU A 72 17.39 3.05 1.99
CA GLU A 72 17.65 4.48 1.75
C GLU A 72 17.95 4.78 0.27
#